data_AF-A0A535RRK7-F1
#
_entry.id   AF-A0A535RRK7-F1
#
_cell.length_a   1.000
_cell.length_b   1.000
_cell.length_c   1.000
_cell.angle_alpha   90.00
_cell.angle_beta   90.00
_cell.angle_gamma   90.00
#
_symmetry.space_group_name_H-M   'P 1'
#
loop_
_entity.id
_entity.type
_entity.pdbx_description
1 polymer ?
#
loop_
_entity_poly.entity_id
_entity_poly.type
_entity_poly.pdbx_seq_one_letter_code
_entity_poly.pdbx_strand_id
1 'polypeptide(L)'
;MEHRYALIVGIDNYIDAAHFIPLPFAQADAHAFYELLVDPERGGWNPEDVIFLSGDIATRDEIESQLRELCLVRARPGDLVLFYFAGNAFLDPATRDGYLALRTTQFDRPVTGLHMPTFVDHYLYDSKANNILTILDIAHAGPSWRQQKNQDDIGLLFGQSLLDLPRTQGRVIITSRRTGEVSQKEMAQG
;
A
#
# COMPACT_ATOMS: atom_id res chain seq x y z
N MET A 1 -26.23 -2.09 -9.60
CA MET A 1 -25.95 -2.09 -8.15
C MET A 1 -24.50 -1.71 -8.01
N GLU A 2 -24.18 -0.79 -7.11
CA GLU A 2 -22.80 -0.37 -6.87
C GLU A 2 -22.12 -1.40 -5.97
N HIS A 3 -21.03 -1.98 -6.45
CA HIS A 3 -20.21 -2.94 -5.70
C HIS A 3 -19.05 -2.23 -5.01
N ARG A 4 -18.58 -2.84 -3.92
CA ARG A 4 -17.45 -2.34 -3.13
C ARG A 4 -16.41 -3.46 -3.05
N TYR A 5 -15.26 -3.24 -3.66
CA TYR A 5 -14.15 -4.19 -3.70
C TYR A 5 -12.97 -3.66 -2.91
N ALA A 6 -12.26 -4.52 -2.19
CA ALA A 6 -11.08 -4.13 -1.44
C ALA A 6 -9.93 -5.11 -1.60
N LEU A 7 -8.72 -4.56 -1.70
CA LEU A 7 -7.48 -5.28 -1.46
C LEU A 7 -6.78 -4.65 -0.25
N ILE A 8 -6.55 -5.43 0.79
CA ILE A 8 -5.96 -5.01 2.06
C ILE A 8 -4.66 -5.78 2.25
N VAL A 9 -3.56 -5.05 2.43
CA VAL A 9 -2.21 -5.62 2.53
C VAL A 9 -1.51 -5.14 3.80
N GLY A 10 -0.92 -6.07 4.55
CA GLY A 10 -0.12 -5.76 5.75
C GLY A 10 1.22 -6.48 5.79
N ILE A 11 2.32 -5.74 6.01
CA ILE A 11 3.69 -6.28 6.06
C ILE A 11 4.44 -5.80 7.31
N ASP A 12 4.60 -6.70 8.28
CA ASP A 12 5.33 -6.42 9.53
C ASP A 12 6.84 -6.59 9.37
N ASN A 13 7.25 -7.67 8.70
CA ASN A 13 8.63 -8.14 8.73
C ASN A 13 9.20 -8.25 7.31
N TYR A 14 10.49 -7.97 7.19
CA TYR A 14 11.22 -7.89 5.93
C TYR A 14 12.48 -8.74 6.04
N ILE A 15 12.81 -9.49 4.98
CA ILE A 15 14.04 -10.28 4.93
C ILE A 15 15.26 -9.33 4.91
N ASP A 16 15.16 -8.22 4.18
CA ASP A 16 16.18 -7.17 4.16
C ASP A 16 16.02 -6.22 5.36
N ALA A 17 16.24 -6.77 6.55
CA ALA A 17 16.12 -6.04 7.82
C ALA A 17 17.20 -4.95 8.01
N ALA A 18 18.23 -4.91 7.16
CA ALA A 18 19.23 -3.85 7.17
C ALA A 18 18.68 -2.52 6.63
N HIS A 19 17.70 -2.59 5.71
CA HIS A 19 17.13 -1.42 5.04
C HIS A 19 15.70 -1.12 5.47
N PHE A 20 14.92 -2.14 5.83
CA PHE A 20 13.52 -2.00 6.22
C PHE A 20 13.33 -2.30 7.71
N ILE A 21 12.70 -1.36 8.41
CA ILE A 21 12.40 -1.54 9.83
C ILE A 21 11.19 -2.48 10.00
N PRO A 22 11.21 -3.40 10.98
CA PRO A 22 10.01 -4.14 11.34
C PRO A 22 8.92 -3.19 11.84
N LEU A 23 7.66 -3.48 11.50
CA LEU A 23 6.47 -2.72 11.87
C LEU A 23 5.47 -3.67 12.55
N PRO A 24 5.58 -3.94 13.86
CA PRO A 24 4.89 -5.06 14.52
C PRO A 24 3.35 -4.96 14.56
N PHE A 25 2.77 -3.88 14.03
CA PHE A 25 1.33 -3.64 14.01
C PHE A 25 0.75 -3.55 12.59
N ALA A 26 1.56 -3.59 11.53
CA ALA A 26 1.05 -3.38 10.16
C ALA A 26 0.05 -4.44 9.72
N GLN A 27 0.30 -5.71 10.03
CA GLN A 27 -0.62 -6.83 9.77
C GLN A 27 -1.85 -6.76 10.67
N ALA A 28 -1.68 -6.39 11.93
CA ALA A 28 -2.78 -6.25 12.88
C ALA A 28 -3.75 -5.13 12.46
N ASP A 29 -3.21 -3.97 12.06
CA ASP A 29 -3.99 -2.84 11.57
C ASP A 29 -4.73 -3.19 10.28
N ALA A 30 -4.04 -3.85 9.34
CA ALA A 30 -4.64 -4.35 8.11
C ALA A 30 -5.77 -5.37 8.38
N HIS A 31 -5.56 -6.31 9.30
CA HIS A 31 -6.59 -7.28 9.68
C HIS A 31 -7.79 -6.63 10.35
N ALA A 32 -7.58 -5.70 11.28
CA ALA A 32 -8.65 -4.96 11.94
C ALA A 32 -9.46 -4.13 10.92
N PHE A 33 -8.79 -3.58 9.90
CA PHE A 33 -9.47 -2.87 8.81
C PHE A 33 -10.31 -3.82 7.94
N TYR A 34 -9.80 -5.02 7.63
CA TYR A 34 -10.58 -6.07 6.96
C TYR A 34 -11.83 -6.43 7.76
N GLU A 35 -11.69 -6.73 9.06
CA GLU A 35 -12.81 -7.08 9.94
C GLU A 35 -13.86 -5.95 9.99
N LEU A 36 -13.43 -4.70 10.04
CA LEU A 36 -14.32 -3.54 10.02
C LEU A 36 -15.14 -3.44 8.73
N LEU A 37 -14.53 -3.71 7.56
CA LEU A 37 -15.24 -3.62 6.29
C LEU A 37 -16.31 -4.69 6.15
N VAL A 38 -16.01 -5.93 6.55
CA VAL A 38 -16.92 -7.07 6.37
C VAL A 38 -17.95 -7.23 7.50
N ASP A 39 -17.79 -6.53 8.61
CA ASP A 39 -18.76 -6.50 9.72
C ASP A 39 -20.13 -5.98 9.22
N PRO A 40 -21.23 -6.77 9.32
CA PRO A 40 -22.55 -6.40 8.82
C PRO A 40 -23.16 -5.16 9.46
N GLU A 41 -22.84 -4.87 10.71
CA GLU A 41 -23.36 -3.73 11.47
C GLU A 41 -22.52 -2.45 11.27
N ARG A 42 -21.33 -2.60 10.67
CA ARG A 42 -20.39 -1.50 10.41
C ARG A 42 -20.23 -1.27 8.91
N GLY A 43 -19.27 -1.95 8.28
CA GLY A 43 -18.97 -1.75 6.87
C GLY A 43 -20.01 -2.39 5.94
N GLY A 44 -20.48 -3.59 6.28
CA GLY A 44 -21.42 -4.38 5.51
C GLY A 44 -20.94 -4.72 4.10
N TRP A 45 -19.63 -4.80 3.86
CA TRP A 45 -19.07 -5.24 2.58
C TRP A 45 -19.24 -6.75 2.46
N ASN A 46 -19.44 -7.23 1.24
CA ASN A 46 -19.49 -8.66 0.99
C ASN A 46 -18.08 -9.26 1.22
N PRO A 47 -17.90 -10.26 2.10
CA PRO A 47 -16.58 -10.84 2.36
C PRO A 47 -15.87 -11.38 1.11
N GLU A 48 -16.61 -11.86 0.11
CA GLU A 48 -16.05 -12.36 -1.15
C GLU A 48 -15.46 -11.24 -2.06
N ASP A 49 -15.78 -9.98 -1.75
CA ASP A 49 -15.31 -8.79 -2.47
C ASP A 49 -14.13 -8.11 -1.76
N VAL A 50 -13.71 -8.62 -0.59
CA VAL A 50 -12.64 -8.06 0.25
C VAL A 50 -11.52 -9.08 0.39
N ILE A 51 -10.37 -8.80 -0.23
CA ILE A 51 -9.19 -9.66 -0.21
C ILE A 51 -8.20 -9.13 0.83
N PHE A 52 -7.76 -10.02 1.73
CA PHE A 52 -6.72 -9.73 2.72
C PHE A 52 -5.47 -10.55 2.44
N LEU A 53 -4.33 -9.86 2.25
CA LEU A 53 -3.02 -10.47 2.06
C LEU A 53 -2.05 -9.97 3.13
N SER A 54 -1.33 -10.88 3.79
CA SER A 54 -0.34 -10.49 4.80
C SER A 54 0.91 -11.35 4.77
N GLY A 55 2.04 -10.76 5.20
CA GLY A 55 3.28 -11.50 5.39
C GLY A 55 3.76 -12.24 4.13
N ASP A 56 3.89 -13.57 4.22
CA ASP A 56 4.43 -14.42 3.16
C ASP A 56 3.52 -14.54 1.93
N ILE A 57 2.20 -14.42 2.10
CA ILE A 57 1.25 -14.56 0.99
C ILE A 57 1.06 -13.24 0.21
N ALA A 58 1.43 -12.11 0.82
CA ALA A 58 1.42 -10.79 0.19
C ALA A 58 2.63 -10.61 -0.77
N THR A 59 2.74 -11.51 -1.74
CA THR A 59 3.76 -11.44 -2.78
C THR A 59 3.40 -10.39 -3.82
N ARG A 60 4.41 -9.86 -4.53
CA ARG A 60 4.18 -8.87 -5.59
C ARG A 60 3.23 -9.39 -6.65
N ASP A 61 3.47 -10.61 -7.12
CA ASP A 61 2.69 -11.23 -8.19
C ASP A 61 1.23 -11.46 -7.75
N GLU A 62 1.00 -11.85 -6.49
CA GLU A 62 -0.35 -11.99 -5.94
C GLU A 62 -1.07 -10.63 -5.83
N ILE A 63 -0.38 -9.61 -5.29
CA ILE A 63 -0.95 -8.25 -5.17
C ILE A 63 -1.33 -7.70 -6.56
N GLU A 64 -0.44 -7.79 -7.55
CA GLU A 64 -0.70 -7.34 -8.91
C GLU A 64 -1.83 -8.12 -9.57
N SER A 65 -1.89 -9.44 -9.36
CA SER A 65 -2.98 -10.29 -9.84
C SER A 65 -4.34 -9.83 -9.29
N GLN A 66 -4.42 -9.58 -7.98
CA GLN A 66 -5.65 -9.13 -7.33
C GLN A 66 -6.05 -7.71 -7.74
N LEU A 67 -5.08 -6.78 -7.84
CA LEU A 67 -5.35 -5.43 -8.35
C LEU A 67 -5.89 -5.47 -9.78
N ARG A 68 -5.31 -6.31 -10.65
CA ARG A 68 -5.81 -6.51 -12.01
C ARG A 68 -7.23 -7.05 -12.02
N GLU A 69 -7.51 -8.07 -11.21
CA GLU A 69 -8.85 -8.67 -11.13
C GLU A 69 -9.89 -7.65 -10.65
N LEU A 70 -9.62 -6.95 -9.55
CA LEU A 70 -10.54 -5.98 -8.98
C LEU A 70 -10.75 -4.77 -9.90
N CYS A 71 -9.67 -4.10 -10.33
CA CYS A 71 -9.75 -2.83 -11.05
C CYS A 71 -10.13 -3.00 -12.53
N LEU A 72 -9.64 -4.06 -13.20
CA LEU A 72 -9.70 -4.18 -14.66
C LEU A 72 -10.67 -5.27 -15.14
N VAL A 73 -11.00 -6.26 -14.31
CA VAL A 73 -11.89 -7.37 -14.69
C VAL A 73 -13.27 -7.23 -14.07
N ARG A 74 -13.35 -7.13 -12.74
CA ARG A 74 -14.61 -7.14 -11.97
C ARG A 74 -15.29 -5.79 -11.95
N ALA A 75 -14.56 -4.72 -11.61
CA ALA A 75 -15.14 -3.40 -11.44
C ALA A 75 -15.87 -2.90 -12.70
N ARG A 76 -16.93 -2.12 -12.44
CA ARG A 76 -17.74 -1.40 -13.42
C ARG A 76 -17.85 0.07 -13.02
N PRO A 77 -18.24 0.96 -13.96
CA PRO A 77 -18.51 2.34 -13.62
C PRO A 77 -19.55 2.46 -12.49
N GLY A 78 -19.23 3.25 -11.46
CA GLY A 78 -20.04 3.41 -10.25
C GLY A 78 -19.53 2.61 -9.04
N ASP A 79 -18.79 1.52 -9.27
CA ASP A 79 -18.21 0.73 -8.18
C ASP A 79 -17.09 1.49 -7.44
N LEU A 80 -16.88 1.09 -6.19
CA LEU A 80 -15.75 1.51 -5.36
C LEU A 80 -14.69 0.42 -5.33
N VAL A 81 -13.44 0.77 -5.62
CA VAL A 81 -12.28 -0.08 -5.34
C VAL A 81 -11.43 0.57 -4.26
N LEU A 82 -11.14 -0.18 -3.20
CA LEU A 82 -10.28 0.24 -2.10
C LEU A 82 -8.96 -0.52 -2.15
N PHE A 83 -7.85 0.19 -2.05
CA PHE A 83 -6.55 -0.39 -1.78
C PHE A 83 -6.02 0.13 -0.44
N TYR A 84 -5.82 -0.77 0.52
CA TYR A 84 -5.17 -0.45 1.79
C TYR A 84 -3.82 -1.15 1.86
N PHE A 85 -2.78 -0.40 2.21
CA PHE A 85 -1.45 -0.96 2.45
C PHE A 85 -0.86 -0.42 3.74
N ALA A 86 -0.40 -1.33 4.62
CA ALA A 86 0.40 -1.01 5.78
C ALA A 86 1.78 -1.66 5.68
N GLY A 87 2.86 -0.86 5.75
CA GLY A 87 4.22 -1.36 5.58
C GLY A 87 5.28 -0.27 5.36
N ASN A 88 6.45 -0.66 4.86
CA ASN A 88 7.50 0.28 4.48
C ASN A 88 7.32 0.77 3.04
N ALA A 89 7.67 2.03 2.79
CA ALA A 89 7.80 2.62 1.48
C ALA A 89 9.21 3.22 1.32
N PHE A 90 9.75 3.21 0.11
CA PHE A 90 11.07 3.75 -0.18
C PHE A 90 11.16 4.30 -1.61
N LEU A 91 12.23 5.04 -1.89
CA LEU A 91 12.54 5.54 -3.23
C LEU A 91 13.71 4.75 -3.81
N ASP A 92 13.60 4.39 -5.08
CA ASP A 92 14.72 3.89 -5.86
C ASP A 92 15.83 4.96 -5.91
N PRO A 93 17.07 4.65 -5.47
CA PRO A 93 18.17 5.62 -5.53
C PRO A 93 18.53 6.09 -6.93
N ALA A 94 18.28 5.27 -7.97
CA ALA A 94 18.64 5.55 -9.35
C ALA A 94 17.56 6.36 -10.08
N THR A 95 16.29 5.98 -9.96
CA THR A 95 15.18 6.63 -10.69
C THR A 95 14.42 7.65 -9.85
N ARG A 96 14.50 7.53 -8.51
CA ARG A 96 13.64 8.20 -7.52
C ARG A 96 12.17 7.79 -7.57
N ASP A 97 11.84 6.70 -8.25
CA ASP A 97 10.48 6.18 -8.23
C ASP A 97 10.15 5.59 -6.86
N GLY A 98 8.88 5.69 -6.49
CA GLY A 98 8.39 5.17 -5.23
C GLY A 98 8.00 3.69 -5.29
N TYR A 99 8.27 2.99 -4.19
CA TYR A 99 7.96 1.58 -4.03
C TYR A 99 7.36 1.32 -2.65
N LEU A 100 6.40 0.40 -2.60
CA LEU A 100 5.98 -0.25 -1.36
C LEU A 100 6.79 -1.53 -1.17
N ALA A 101 7.44 -1.68 -0.03
CA ALA A 101 8.24 -2.84 0.29
C ALA A 101 7.35 -3.99 0.76
N LEU A 102 7.62 -5.18 0.22
CA LEU A 102 7.02 -6.45 0.60
C LEU A 102 8.03 -7.26 1.41
N ARG A 103 7.61 -8.37 1.99
CA ARG A 103 8.47 -9.20 2.85
C ARG A 103 9.80 -9.59 2.20
N THR A 104 9.77 -9.92 0.91
CA THR A 104 10.93 -10.37 0.13
C THR A 104 11.64 -9.25 -0.64
N THR A 105 11.19 -8.01 -0.51
CA THR A 105 11.80 -6.86 -1.20
C THR A 105 13.24 -6.67 -0.73
N GLN A 106 14.12 -6.42 -1.69
CA GLN A 106 15.53 -6.10 -1.47
C GLN A 106 15.76 -4.64 -1.88
N PHE A 107 16.37 -3.85 -1.00
CA PHE A 107 16.56 -2.41 -1.26
C PHE A 107 17.45 -2.12 -2.48
N ASP A 108 18.42 -3.01 -2.76
CA ASP A 108 19.29 -2.94 -3.93
C ASP A 108 18.64 -3.45 -5.23
N ARG A 109 17.45 -4.05 -5.13
CA ARG A 109 16.63 -4.49 -6.28
C ARG A 109 15.18 -4.00 -6.13
N PRO A 110 14.93 -2.69 -6.30
CA PRO A 110 13.62 -2.08 -6.03
C PRO A 110 12.44 -2.75 -6.75
N VAL A 111 12.67 -3.31 -7.95
CA VAL A 111 11.67 -4.05 -8.75
C VAL A 111 11.02 -5.25 -8.03
N THR A 112 11.61 -5.70 -6.91
CA THR A 112 11.05 -6.74 -6.03
C THR A 112 9.99 -6.22 -5.06
N GLY A 113 9.78 -4.90 -4.99
CA GLY A 113 8.64 -4.26 -4.33
C GLY A 113 7.52 -3.92 -5.31
N LEU A 114 6.45 -3.29 -4.82
CA LEU A 114 5.35 -2.81 -5.64
C LEU A 114 5.65 -1.38 -6.15
N HIS A 115 5.75 -1.23 -7.46
CA HIS A 115 6.11 0.05 -8.10
C HIS A 115 4.91 1.01 -8.16
N MET A 116 4.99 2.12 -7.44
CA MET A 116 3.85 3.03 -7.24
C MET A 116 3.45 3.85 -8.48
N PRO A 117 4.37 4.36 -9.31
CA PRO A 117 4.00 4.96 -10.60
C PRO A 117 3.20 3.99 -11.49
N THR A 118 3.65 2.74 -11.65
CA THR A 118 2.90 1.71 -12.40
C THR A 118 1.55 1.38 -11.76
N PHE A 119 1.47 1.38 -10.42
CA PHE A 119 0.19 1.22 -9.73
C PHE A 119 -0.80 2.33 -10.11
N VAL A 120 -0.34 3.59 -10.13
CA VAL A 120 -1.17 4.73 -10.53
C VAL A 120 -1.62 4.59 -11.98
N ASP A 121 -0.71 4.30 -12.90
CA ASP A 121 -1.04 4.19 -14.32
C ASP A 121 -2.01 3.03 -14.59
N HIS A 122 -1.72 1.83 -14.10
CA HIS A 122 -2.52 0.65 -14.45
C HIS A 122 -3.80 0.48 -13.62
N TYR A 123 -3.82 0.93 -12.36
CA TYR A 123 -4.93 0.61 -11.46
C TYR A 123 -5.73 1.82 -11.00
N LEU A 124 -5.20 3.04 -11.17
CA LEU A 124 -5.97 4.26 -10.93
C LEU A 124 -6.42 4.87 -12.26
N TYR A 125 -5.52 5.04 -13.23
CA TYR A 125 -5.85 5.62 -14.53
C TYR A 125 -6.69 4.66 -15.38
N ASP A 126 -6.20 3.45 -15.64
CA ASP A 126 -6.86 2.47 -16.53
C ASP A 126 -8.03 1.71 -15.90
N SER A 127 -8.35 1.97 -14.63
CA SER A 127 -9.42 1.29 -13.91
C SER A 127 -10.78 1.43 -14.55
N LYS A 128 -11.59 0.36 -14.49
CA LYS A 128 -13.02 0.41 -14.85
C LYS A 128 -13.87 1.02 -13.73
N ALA A 129 -13.35 1.07 -12.50
CA ALA A 129 -13.97 1.80 -11.40
C ALA A 129 -13.71 3.30 -11.55
N ASN A 130 -14.73 4.11 -11.32
CA ASN A 130 -14.58 5.56 -11.27
C ASN A 130 -14.30 6.07 -9.84
N ASN A 131 -14.62 5.26 -8.82
CA ASN A 131 -14.36 5.57 -7.42
C ASN A 131 -13.24 4.67 -6.89
N ILE A 132 -12.09 5.25 -6.55
CA ILE A 132 -10.93 4.51 -6.07
C ILE A 132 -10.38 5.19 -4.83
N LEU A 133 -10.32 4.46 -3.72
CA LEU A 133 -9.75 4.93 -2.46
C LEU A 133 -8.46 4.17 -2.17
N THR A 134 -7.33 4.86 -2.21
CA THR A 134 -6.03 4.31 -1.80
C THR A 134 -5.66 4.85 -0.42
N ILE A 135 -5.43 3.97 0.55
CA ILE A 135 -4.98 4.31 1.90
C ILE A 135 -3.63 3.67 2.12
N LEU A 136 -2.61 4.49 2.36
CA LEU A 136 -1.24 4.05 2.63
C LEU A 136 -0.86 4.40 4.06
N ASP A 137 -0.71 3.38 4.91
CA ASP A 137 -0.26 3.54 6.28
C ASP A 137 1.19 3.11 6.44
N ILE A 138 2.08 4.02 6.05
CA ILE A 138 3.45 3.67 5.69
C ILE A 138 4.52 4.28 6.60
N ALA A 139 5.57 3.50 6.86
CA ALA A 139 6.85 4.03 7.31
C ALA A 139 7.74 4.31 6.10
N HIS A 140 8.51 5.39 6.15
CA HIS A 140 9.47 5.69 5.10
C HIS A 140 10.85 5.11 5.42
N ALA A 141 11.38 4.30 4.52
CA ALA A 141 12.67 3.63 4.63
C ALA A 141 13.72 4.21 3.67
N GLY A 142 14.99 4.00 4.00
CA GLY A 142 16.13 4.39 3.18
C GLY A 142 16.71 5.79 3.42
N PRO A 143 17.94 6.06 2.94
CA PRO A 143 18.61 7.35 3.10
C PRO A 143 18.01 8.45 2.21
N SER A 144 17.53 8.11 1.01
CA SER A 144 16.95 9.05 0.05
C SER A 144 15.73 9.78 0.59
N TRP A 145 14.90 9.13 1.42
CA TRP A 145 13.78 9.77 2.10
C TRP A 145 14.22 10.64 3.27
N ARG A 146 15.25 10.22 4.02
CA ARG A 146 15.75 10.97 5.19
C ARG A 146 16.41 12.31 4.82
N GLN A 147 16.97 12.41 3.62
CA GLN A 147 17.64 13.62 3.12
C GLN A 147 16.67 14.64 2.49
N GLN A 148 15.38 14.32 2.36
CA GLN A 148 14.36 15.24 1.86
C GLN A 148 14.15 16.41 2.83
N LYS A 149 14.18 17.65 2.31
CA LYS A 149 13.86 18.86 3.09
C LYS A 149 12.42 18.87 3.59
N ASN A 150 11.51 18.25 2.85
CA ASN A 150 10.12 18.07 3.22
C ASN A 150 9.78 16.58 3.16
N GLN A 151 9.92 15.90 4.31
CA GLN A 151 9.68 14.45 4.41
C GLN A 151 8.19 14.07 4.26
N ASP A 152 7.32 15.07 4.12
CA ASP A 152 5.87 14.92 3.98
C ASP A 152 5.41 15.10 2.52
N ASP A 153 6.33 15.25 1.56
CA ASP A 153 6.00 15.32 0.13
C ASP A 153 5.67 13.93 -0.43
N ILE A 154 4.42 13.51 -0.22
CA ILE A 154 3.91 12.22 -0.70
C ILE A 154 3.89 12.11 -2.22
N GLY A 155 3.93 13.23 -2.94
CA GLY A 155 3.99 13.23 -4.40
C GLY A 155 5.23 12.51 -4.93
N LEU A 156 6.29 12.42 -4.12
CA LEU A 156 7.50 11.68 -4.45
C LEU A 156 7.26 10.18 -4.63
N LEU A 157 6.33 9.60 -3.88
CA LEU A 157 6.03 8.17 -3.98
C LEU A 157 5.40 7.82 -5.34
N PHE A 158 4.63 8.75 -5.91
CA PHE A 158 3.85 8.51 -7.12
C PHE A 158 4.49 9.10 -8.37
N GLY A 159 5.49 9.97 -8.23
CA GLY A 159 6.16 10.62 -9.35
C GLY A 159 5.22 11.51 -10.17
N GLN A 160 5.47 11.60 -11.47
CA GLN A 160 4.62 12.38 -12.39
C GLN A 160 3.25 11.73 -12.62
N SER A 161 3.13 10.41 -12.47
CA SER A 161 1.88 9.67 -12.70
C SER A 161 0.70 10.24 -11.89
N LEU A 162 0.94 10.74 -10.66
CA LEU A 162 -0.10 11.37 -9.86
C LEU A 162 -0.60 12.71 -10.45
N LEU A 163 0.29 13.47 -11.09
CA LEU A 163 -0.05 14.76 -11.71
C LEU A 163 -0.85 14.56 -13.02
N ASP A 164 -0.58 13.45 -13.70
CA ASP A 164 -1.25 13.06 -14.94
C ASP A 164 -2.59 12.35 -14.70
N LEU A 165 -2.92 12.01 -13.45
CA LEU A 165 -4.23 11.48 -13.13
C LEU A 165 -5.32 12.46 -13.58
N PRO A 166 -6.31 12.00 -14.37
CA PRO A 166 -7.39 12.86 -14.80
C PRO A 166 -8.06 13.40 -13.56
N ARG A 167 -8.28 14.72 -13.50
CA ARG A 167 -9.05 15.40 -12.44
C ARG A 167 -10.53 14.97 -12.40
N THR A 168 -10.86 13.83 -13.00
CA THR A 168 -12.15 13.18 -12.98
C THR A 168 -12.44 12.67 -11.57
N GLN A 169 -13.68 12.89 -11.15
CA GLN A 169 -14.19 12.63 -9.81
C GLN A 169 -13.96 11.17 -9.37
N GLY A 170 -13.68 10.97 -8.07
CA GLY A 170 -13.76 9.67 -7.40
C GLY A 170 -12.43 9.04 -6.96
N ARG A 171 -11.26 9.62 -7.27
CA ARG A 171 -9.95 9.08 -6.85
C ARG A 171 -9.40 9.84 -5.64
N VAL A 172 -9.20 9.14 -4.53
CA VAL A 172 -8.67 9.71 -3.30
C VAL A 172 -7.49 8.88 -2.83
N ILE A 173 -6.38 9.54 -2.52
CA ILE A 173 -5.20 8.93 -1.89
C ILE A 173 -5.03 9.56 -0.51
N ILE A 174 -5.01 8.72 0.52
CA ILE A 174 -4.74 9.11 1.90
C ILE A 174 -3.47 8.41 2.35
N THR A 175 -2.57 9.17 2.98
CA THR A 175 -1.32 8.64 3.50
C THR A 175 -1.18 8.99 4.98
N SER A 176 -0.81 8.03 5.80
CA SER A 176 -0.33 8.25 7.17
C SER A 176 1.15 7.87 7.28
N ARG A 177 1.79 8.41 8.31
CA ARG A 177 3.19 8.13 8.62
C ARG A 177 3.28 7.31 9.89
N ARG A 178 3.86 6.12 9.79
CA ARG A 178 4.25 5.31 10.94
C ARG A 178 5.59 5.79 11.49
N THR A 179 5.68 5.98 12.80
CA THR A 179 6.95 6.08 13.51
C THR A 179 7.32 4.69 14.03
N GLY A 180 8.52 4.21 13.71
CA GLY A 180 9.01 2.93 14.23
C GLY A 180 9.14 2.98 15.74
N GLU A 181 8.20 2.36 16.46
CA GLU A 181 8.34 2.16 17.90
C GLU A 181 9.23 0.95 18.15
N VAL A 182 10.52 1.18 18.39
CA VAL A 182 11.35 0.16 19.04
C VAL A 182 10.92 0.12 20.50
N SER A 183 10.19 -0.92 20.90
CA SER A 183 9.87 -1.14 22.31
C SER A 183 11.18 -1.18 23.10
N GLN A 184 11.37 -0.25 24.05
CA GLN A 184 12.55 -0.13 24.92
C GLN A 184 12.73 -1.31 25.91
N LYS A 185 12.40 -2.55 25.53
CA LYS A 185 12.55 -3.72 26.41
C LYS A 185 13.87 -4.47 26.27
N GLU A 186 14.78 -4.07 25.38
CA GLU A 186 16.08 -4.73 25.20
C GLU A 186 17.31 -3.91 25.65
N MET A 187 17.14 -2.79 26.36
CA MET A 187 18.25 -2.02 26.96
C MET A 187 18.45 -2.28 28.46
N ALA A 188 18.04 -3.44 28.98
CA ALA A 188 18.22 -3.80 30.39
C ALA A 188 18.96 -5.14 30.62
N GLN A 189 19.70 -5.64 29.62
CA GLN A 189 20.65 -6.73 29.80
C GLN A 189 21.94 -6.43 29.01
N GLY A 190 22.79 -5.62 29.63
CA GLY A 190 24.16 -5.33 29.22
C GLY A 190 24.95 -4.83 30.41
#